data_AF-A0A8J9TAN3-F1
#
_entry.id   AF-A0A8J9TAN3-F1
#
_cell.length_a   1.000
_cell.length_b   1.000
_cell.length_c   1.000
_cell.angle_alpha   90.00
_cell.angle_beta   90.00
_cell.angle_gamma   90.00
#
_symmetry.space_group_name_H-M   'P 1'
#
loop_
_entity.id
_entity.type
_entity.pdbx_description
1 polymer ?
#
loop_
_entity_poly.entity_id
_entity_poly.type
_entity_poly.pdbx_seq_one_letter_code
_entity_poly.pdbx_strand_id
1 'polypeptide(L)'
;MRLVILSLALLVGVETRPQSFATTKRGECMPSSADLNHYVCFSDRPVDALVYQCADSEALCPDWAKAGECQKNPGYMQLECRHSCDTCVPLHVGMTQIAPLQEAPTQQQVHDRLVQTQQHVHNKAKENFNVLHNCLNYHELCTFWAVAGECDNSPDFMLRTCRPACYVC
;
A
#
# COMPACT_ATOMS: atom_id res chain seq x y z
N MET A 1 65.33 25.88 11.67
CA MET A 1 65.06 25.78 10.21
C MET A 1 64.54 24.39 9.91
N ARG A 2 63.22 24.25 9.79
CA ARG A 2 62.49 23.18 9.08
C ARG A 2 61.04 23.64 9.01
N LEU A 3 60.74 24.41 7.96
CA LEU A 3 59.37 24.66 7.50
C LEU A 3 58.80 23.31 7.05
N VAL A 4 57.61 22.96 7.53
CA VAL A 4 56.78 21.92 6.92
C VAL A 4 55.56 22.62 6.34
N ILE A 5 55.31 22.27 5.09
CA ILE A 5 54.44 22.90 4.10
C ILE A 5 52.98 22.67 4.49
N LEU A 6 52.19 23.75 4.63
CA LEU A 6 50.73 23.65 4.66
C LEU A 6 50.24 23.38 3.23
N SER A 7 49.77 22.15 2.99
CA SER A 7 49.10 21.76 1.75
C SER A 7 47.62 22.15 1.80
N LEU A 8 47.20 22.90 0.78
CA LEU A 8 45.80 23.15 0.42
C LEU A 8 45.05 21.84 0.13
N ALA A 9 43.85 21.68 0.67
CA ALA A 9 42.78 20.88 0.07
C ALA A 9 41.41 21.41 0.50
N LEU A 10 40.82 22.21 -0.40
CA LEU A 10 39.39 22.38 -0.71
C LEU A 10 38.36 21.90 0.34
N LEU A 11 37.80 22.82 1.11
CA LEU A 11 36.49 22.61 1.75
C LEU A 11 35.40 22.85 0.70
N VAL A 12 34.91 21.75 0.12
CA VAL A 12 33.67 21.68 -0.65
C VAL A 12 32.54 22.22 0.23
N GLY A 13 31.83 23.24 -0.25
CA GLY A 13 30.61 23.73 0.39
C GLY A 13 29.58 22.62 0.46
N VAL A 14 29.22 22.21 1.68
CA VAL A 14 28.04 21.38 1.92
C VAL A 14 26.84 22.30 1.87
N GLU A 15 26.25 22.40 0.69
CA GLU A 15 24.98 23.08 0.48
C GLU A 15 23.89 22.24 1.14
N THR A 16 23.35 22.71 2.26
CA THR A 16 22.22 22.08 2.95
C THR A 16 20.97 22.23 2.08
N ARG A 17 20.75 21.29 1.15
CA ARG A 17 19.46 21.16 0.48
C ARG A 17 18.42 20.71 1.50
N PRO A 18 17.25 21.37 1.60
CA PRO A 18 16.13 20.80 2.32
C PRO A 18 15.73 19.52 1.61
N GLN A 19 15.73 18.38 2.31
CA GLN A 19 15.08 17.17 1.83
C GLN A 19 13.57 17.43 1.84
N SER A 20 13.06 18.00 0.74
CA SER A 20 11.66 17.78 0.42
C SER A 20 11.54 16.30 0.08
N PHE A 21 11.10 15.50 1.05
CA PHE A 21 10.48 14.22 0.73
C PHE A 21 9.26 14.56 -0.11
N ALA A 22 9.42 14.43 -1.43
CA ALA A 22 8.29 14.47 -2.34
C ALA A 22 7.41 13.27 -1.97
N THR A 23 6.37 13.52 -1.17
CA THR A 23 5.28 12.58 -0.98
C THR A 23 4.79 12.22 -2.37
N THR A 24 5.06 10.98 -2.79
CA THR A 24 4.49 10.46 -4.03
C THR A 24 3.00 10.32 -3.77
N LYS A 25 2.24 11.38 -4.03
CA LYS A 25 0.78 11.42 -4.00
C LYS A 25 0.25 10.58 -5.16
N ARG A 26 0.29 9.26 -5.01
CA ARG A 26 -0.56 8.35 -5.78
C ARG A 26 -1.88 8.26 -5.01
N GLY A 27 -2.92 8.87 -5.57
CA GLY A 27 -4.23 8.93 -4.95
C GLY A 27 -4.77 7.53 -4.66
N GLU A 28 -5.44 7.40 -3.52
CA GLU A 28 -6.09 6.17 -3.12
C GLU A 28 -7.55 6.21 -3.56
N CYS A 29 -8.00 5.13 -4.19
CA CYS A 29 -9.40 4.93 -4.52
C CYS A 29 -10.05 4.15 -3.39
N MET A 30 -11.32 4.38 -3.10
CA MET A 30 -12.14 3.56 -2.19
C MET A 30 -13.45 3.19 -2.89
N PRO A 31 -13.99 1.98 -2.69
CA PRO A 31 -15.28 1.60 -3.26
C PRO A 31 -16.39 2.51 -2.72
N SER A 32 -17.27 2.97 -3.60
CA SER A 32 -18.42 3.82 -3.27
C SER A 32 -19.77 3.10 -3.40
N SER A 33 -19.76 1.83 -3.81
CA SER A 33 -20.95 1.00 -3.97
C SER A 33 -20.75 -0.43 -3.46
N ALA A 34 -21.83 -1.04 -2.99
CA ALA A 34 -21.83 -2.40 -2.44
C ALA A 34 -21.53 -3.49 -3.48
N ASP A 35 -21.75 -3.20 -4.76
CA ASP A 35 -21.44 -4.09 -5.87
C ASP A 35 -19.95 -4.10 -6.25
N LEU A 36 -19.12 -3.27 -5.58
CA LEU A 36 -17.69 -3.12 -5.86
C LEU A 36 -17.37 -2.73 -7.32
N ASN A 37 -18.30 -2.06 -8.01
CA ASN A 37 -18.12 -1.57 -9.38
C ASN A 37 -17.87 -0.05 -9.46
N HIS A 38 -18.15 0.71 -8.39
CA HIS A 38 -17.90 2.16 -8.35
C HIS A 38 -16.85 2.50 -7.30
N TYR A 39 -15.94 3.41 -7.65
CA TYR A 39 -14.82 3.85 -6.83
C TYR A 39 -14.69 5.37 -6.86
N VAL A 40 -14.36 5.95 -5.71
CA VAL A 40 -14.01 7.37 -5.58
C VAL A 40 -12.55 7.46 -5.18
N CYS A 41 -11.76 8.21 -5.94
CA CYS A 41 -10.34 8.40 -5.69
C CYS A 41 -10.06 9.78 -5.10
N PHE A 42 -9.32 9.80 -4.00
CA PHE A 42 -8.88 11.02 -3.34
C PHE A 42 -7.50 11.39 -3.86
N SER A 43 -7.43 12.45 -4.66
CA SER A 43 -6.19 13.08 -5.10
C SER A 43 -6.20 14.53 -4.64
N ASP A 44 -5.06 15.04 -4.18
CA ASP A 44 -4.91 16.42 -3.75
C ASP A 44 -4.89 17.45 -4.90
N ARG A 45 -5.21 17.03 -6.13
CA ARG A 45 -5.39 17.94 -7.25
C ARG A 45 -6.88 18.07 -7.60
N PRO A 46 -7.38 19.30 -7.82
CA PRO A 46 -8.71 19.53 -8.34
C PRO A 46 -8.69 19.21 -9.84
N VAL A 47 -8.90 17.94 -10.17
CA VAL A 47 -9.24 17.51 -11.53
C VAL A 47 -10.44 16.59 -11.35
N ASP A 48 -11.51 16.90 -12.06
CA ASP A 48 -12.77 16.14 -12.10
C ASP A 48 -12.51 14.65 -11.90
N ALA A 49 -13.21 14.06 -10.91
CA ALA A 49 -13.05 12.70 -10.44
C ALA A 49 -12.70 11.73 -11.57
N LEU A 50 -11.42 11.40 -11.71
CA LEU A 50 -11.00 10.24 -12.48
C LEU A 50 -11.54 9.04 -11.72
N VAL A 51 -12.73 8.59 -12.11
CA VAL A 51 -13.32 7.32 -11.72
C VAL A 51 -12.36 6.26 -12.21
N TYR A 52 -11.40 5.86 -11.37
CA TYR A 52 -10.58 4.70 -11.66
C TYR A 52 -11.49 3.49 -11.47
N GLN A 53 -12.09 3.04 -12.58
CA GLN A 53 -12.96 1.87 -12.59
C GLN A 53 -12.15 0.66 -12.14
N CYS A 54 -12.76 -0.24 -11.36
CA CYS A 54 -12.20 -1.56 -11.19
C CYS A 54 -12.25 -2.25 -12.55
N ALA A 55 -11.10 -2.26 -13.22
CA ALA A 55 -10.93 -2.79 -14.55
C ALA A 55 -9.63 -3.57 -14.59
N ASP A 56 -9.54 -4.45 -15.57
CA ASP A 56 -8.32 -5.11 -15.94
C ASP A 56 -7.48 -4.17 -16.82
N SER A 57 -6.20 -4.06 -16.51
CA SER A 57 -5.20 -3.36 -17.32
C SER A 57 -4.80 -4.19 -18.54
N GLU A 58 -4.94 -5.52 -18.47
CA GLU A 58 -4.50 -6.45 -19.52
C GLU A 58 -5.68 -7.21 -20.13
N ALA A 59 -5.67 -7.34 -21.46
CA ALA A 59 -6.72 -8.04 -22.19
C ALA A 59 -6.80 -9.54 -21.84
N LEU A 60 -5.70 -10.12 -21.35
CA LEU A 60 -5.59 -11.54 -20.98
C LEU A 60 -5.96 -11.83 -19.52
N CYS A 61 -6.27 -10.81 -18.72
CA CYS A 61 -6.67 -10.99 -17.32
C CYS A 61 -7.79 -12.03 -17.13
N PRO A 62 -8.85 -12.10 -17.97
CA PRO A 62 -9.89 -13.11 -17.81
C PRO A 62 -9.38 -14.54 -17.99
N ASP A 63 -8.42 -14.74 -18.90
CA ASP A 63 -7.85 -16.07 -19.18
C ASP A 63 -6.83 -16.47 -18.10
N TRP A 64 -6.01 -15.53 -17.63
CA TRP A 64 -5.12 -15.75 -16.49
C TRP A 64 -5.89 -16.04 -15.20
N ALA A 65 -6.99 -15.32 -14.95
CA ALA A 65 -7.86 -15.60 -13.82
C ALA A 65 -8.46 -17.00 -13.91
N LYS A 66 -8.98 -17.42 -15.08
CA LYS A 66 -9.44 -18.80 -15.31
C LYS A 66 -8.33 -19.85 -15.12
N ALA A 67 -7.07 -19.50 -15.41
CA ALA A 67 -5.90 -20.35 -15.17
C ALA A 67 -5.45 -20.40 -13.69
N GLY A 68 -6.12 -19.66 -12.80
CA GLY A 68 -5.83 -19.61 -11.36
C GLY A 68 -4.70 -18.65 -10.98
N GLU A 69 -4.33 -17.71 -11.85
CA GLU A 69 -3.26 -16.75 -11.57
C GLU A 69 -3.59 -15.82 -10.41
N CYS A 70 -4.87 -15.58 -10.11
CA CYS A 70 -5.27 -14.79 -8.95
C CYS A 70 -4.73 -15.36 -7.62
N GLN A 71 -4.52 -16.68 -7.53
CA GLN A 71 -3.93 -17.34 -6.35
C GLN A 71 -2.44 -17.63 -6.52
N LYS A 72 -1.98 -17.94 -7.74
CA LYS A 72 -0.58 -18.26 -8.02
C LYS A 72 0.32 -17.02 -8.10
N ASN A 73 -0.23 -15.91 -8.57
CA ASN A 73 0.45 -14.64 -8.79
C ASN A 73 -0.39 -13.45 -8.30
N PRO A 74 -0.77 -13.44 -7.01
CA PRO A 74 -1.70 -12.45 -6.46
C PRO A 74 -1.14 -11.02 -6.53
N GLY A 75 0.17 -10.84 -6.43
CA GLY A 75 0.79 -9.51 -6.49
C GLY A 75 0.53 -8.81 -7.84
N TYR A 76 0.81 -9.49 -8.96
CA TYR A 76 0.54 -8.93 -10.28
C TYR A 76 -0.97 -8.85 -10.55
N MET A 77 -1.69 -9.93 -10.25
CA MET A 77 -3.10 -10.02 -10.60
C MET A 77 -3.99 -9.05 -9.82
N GLN A 78 -3.70 -8.76 -8.56
CA GLN A 78 -4.46 -7.78 -7.78
C GLN A 78 -4.08 -6.33 -8.08
N LEU A 79 -3.03 -6.10 -8.86
CA LEU A 79 -2.67 -4.78 -9.37
C LEU A 79 -3.25 -4.56 -10.76
N GLU A 80 -3.02 -5.50 -11.67
CA GLU A 80 -3.31 -5.34 -13.10
C GLU A 80 -4.61 -6.04 -13.54
N CYS A 81 -5.11 -7.01 -12.78
CA CYS A 81 -6.25 -7.85 -13.17
C CYS A 81 -7.34 -7.88 -12.10
N ARG A 82 -7.60 -6.72 -11.49
CA ARG A 82 -8.49 -6.59 -10.34
C ARG A 82 -9.92 -7.00 -10.64
N HIS A 83 -10.42 -6.68 -11.83
CA HIS A 83 -11.78 -7.05 -12.19
C HIS A 83 -11.88 -8.56 -12.43
N SER A 84 -10.95 -9.13 -13.19
CA SER A 84 -10.91 -10.58 -13.44
C SER A 84 -10.66 -11.43 -12.19
N CYS A 85 -9.97 -10.88 -11.18
CA CYS A 85 -9.79 -11.54 -9.89
C CYS A 85 -10.85 -11.18 -8.85
N ASP A 86 -11.88 -10.42 -9.23
CA ASP A 86 -12.87 -9.81 -8.34
C ASP A 86 -12.28 -8.90 -7.24
N THR A 87 -10.97 -8.62 -7.21
CA THR A 87 -10.32 -7.85 -6.14
C THR A 87 -10.36 -6.35 -6.38
N CYS A 88 -11.57 -5.79 -6.37
CA CYS A 88 -11.75 -4.38 -6.68
C CYS A 88 -11.43 -3.43 -5.51
N VAL A 89 -11.19 -3.92 -4.29
CA VAL A 89 -10.82 -3.04 -3.15
C VAL A 89 -9.36 -2.54 -3.24
N PRO A 90 -9.02 -1.44 -2.56
CA PRO A 90 -7.69 -0.82 -2.63
C PRO A 90 -6.67 -1.57 -1.76
N LEU A 91 -5.40 -1.61 -2.20
CA LEU A 91 -4.27 -2.16 -1.43
C LEU A 91 -4.02 -1.43 -0.11
N HIS A 92 -4.34 -0.14 -0.08
CA HIS A 92 -4.11 0.74 1.06
C HIS A 92 -5.44 1.22 1.62
N VAL A 93 -6.14 0.33 2.35
CA VAL A 93 -7.37 0.71 3.04
C VAL A 93 -7.07 1.59 4.25
N GLY A 94 -7.51 2.85 4.20
CA GLY A 94 -7.21 3.84 5.23
C GLY A 94 -6.06 4.75 4.82
N MET A 95 -4.97 4.77 5.58
CA MET A 95 -3.73 5.49 5.22
C MET A 95 -2.87 4.68 4.24
N THR A 96 -2.17 5.40 3.36
CA THR A 96 -1.13 4.83 2.49
C THR A 96 -0.07 4.12 3.31
N GLN A 97 0.18 2.87 2.96
CA GLN A 97 1.15 2.04 3.65
C GLN A 97 2.50 2.14 2.97
N ILE A 98 3.55 2.36 3.74
CA ILE A 98 4.93 2.44 3.25
C ILE A 98 5.70 1.17 3.58
N ALA A 99 6.56 0.76 2.65
CA ALA A 99 7.56 -0.28 2.88
C ALA A 99 8.92 0.40 3.11
N PRO A 100 9.34 0.62 4.37
CA PRO A 100 10.59 1.29 4.66
C PRO A 100 11.79 0.45 4.21
N LEU A 101 12.86 1.11 3.77
CA LEU A 101 14.13 0.47 3.42
C LEU A 101 14.86 0.08 4.72
N GLN A 102 14.51 -1.07 5.29
CA GLN A 102 15.10 -1.62 6.51
C GLN A 102 15.61 -3.06 6.28
N GLU A 103 16.47 -3.55 7.18
CA GLU A 103 17.03 -4.90 7.09
C GLU A 103 15.95 -5.99 7.27
N ALA A 104 14.96 -5.75 8.14
CA ALA A 104 13.81 -6.63 8.33
C ALA A 104 12.61 -5.89 8.94
N PRO A 105 11.36 -6.24 8.57
CA PRO A 105 10.98 -7.07 7.43
C PRO A 105 11.40 -6.48 6.07
N THR A 106 11.67 -7.36 5.10
CA THR A 106 12.03 -6.97 3.74
C THR A 106 10.89 -6.27 3.02
N GLN A 107 11.21 -5.41 2.06
CA GLN A 107 10.21 -4.75 1.20
C GLN A 107 9.26 -5.75 0.54
N GLN A 108 9.76 -6.92 0.10
CA GLN A 108 8.90 -7.95 -0.50
C GLN A 108 7.88 -8.49 0.50
N GLN A 109 8.29 -8.81 1.73
CA GLN A 109 7.36 -9.30 2.75
C GLN A 109 6.27 -8.27 3.09
N VAL A 110 6.61 -6.97 3.08
CA VAL A 110 5.62 -5.90 3.26
C VAL A 110 4.65 -5.85 2.08
N HIS A 111 5.12 -5.94 0.84
CA HIS A 111 4.25 -6.00 -0.34
C HIS A 111 3.33 -7.22 -0.32
N ASP A 112 3.85 -8.39 0.02
CA ASP A 112 3.05 -9.62 0.13
C ASP A 112 1.94 -9.45 1.18
N ARG A 113 2.24 -8.79 2.31
CA ARG A 113 1.24 -8.46 3.34
C ARG A 113 0.17 -7.50 2.84
N LEU A 114 0.52 -6.50 2.03
CA LEU A 114 -0.46 -5.59 1.42
C LEU A 114 -1.45 -6.33 0.53
N VAL A 115 -0.95 -7.19 -0.35
CA VAL A 115 -1.73 -8.02 -1.27
C VAL A 115 -2.67 -8.95 -0.49
N GLN A 116 -2.15 -9.62 0.55
CA GLN A 116 -3.00 -10.45 1.40
C GLN A 116 -4.06 -9.64 2.17
N THR A 117 -3.72 -8.42 2.59
CA THR A 117 -4.65 -7.50 3.27
C THR A 117 -5.77 -7.06 2.34
N GLN A 118 -5.44 -6.73 1.08
CA GLN A 118 -6.44 -6.42 0.05
C GLN A 118 -7.42 -7.58 -0.13
N GLN A 119 -6.93 -8.82 -0.23
CA GLN A 119 -7.79 -9.99 -0.35
C GLN A 119 -8.69 -10.16 0.89
N HIS A 120 -8.13 -9.98 2.09
CA HIS A 120 -8.90 -10.04 3.33
C HIS A 120 -10.05 -9.02 3.34
N VAL A 121 -9.75 -7.76 3.03
CA VAL A 121 -10.72 -6.67 2.99
C VAL A 121 -11.77 -6.90 1.91
N HIS A 122 -11.36 -7.42 0.75
CA HIS A 122 -12.29 -7.78 -0.32
C HIS A 122 -13.30 -8.84 0.15
N ASN A 123 -12.81 -9.91 0.78
CA ASN A 123 -13.66 -10.97 1.30
C ASN A 123 -14.64 -10.43 2.35
N LYS A 124 -14.16 -9.54 3.23
CA LYS A 124 -15.00 -8.89 4.24
C LYS A 124 -16.06 -7.97 3.62
N ALA A 125 -15.72 -7.23 2.56
CA ALA A 125 -16.68 -6.43 1.82
C ALA A 125 -17.77 -7.27 1.15
N LYS A 126 -17.41 -8.43 0.59
CA LYS A 126 -18.37 -9.40 0.02
C LYS A 126 -19.34 -9.94 1.08
N GLU A 127 -18.86 -10.19 2.29
CA GLU A 127 -19.70 -10.63 3.42
C GLU A 127 -20.65 -9.52 3.89
N ASN A 128 -20.11 -8.33 4.14
CA ASN A 128 -20.86 -7.17 4.60
C ASN A 128 -20.12 -5.89 4.21
N PHE A 129 -20.59 -5.23 3.14
CA PHE A 129 -19.98 -4.01 2.62
C PHE A 129 -19.77 -2.91 3.67
N ASN A 130 -20.66 -2.80 4.67
CA ASN A 130 -20.56 -1.77 5.71
C ASN A 130 -19.29 -1.91 6.58
N VAL A 131 -18.69 -3.11 6.63
CA VAL A 131 -17.46 -3.38 7.38
C VAL A 131 -16.27 -2.52 6.92
N LEU A 132 -16.28 -2.10 5.65
CA LEU A 132 -15.23 -1.27 5.07
C LEU A 132 -15.03 0.06 5.81
N HIS A 133 -16.09 0.61 6.40
CA HIS A 133 -16.01 1.87 7.15
C HIS A 133 -15.12 1.77 8.39
N ASN A 134 -14.99 0.58 8.96
CA ASN A 134 -14.20 0.34 10.18
C ASN A 134 -12.95 -0.52 9.91
N CYS A 135 -12.76 -1.01 8.68
CA CYS A 135 -11.63 -1.85 8.29
C CYS A 135 -10.52 -1.02 7.63
N LEU A 136 -9.94 -0.09 8.40
CA LEU A 136 -8.95 0.88 7.94
C LEU A 136 -7.65 0.78 8.75
N ASN A 137 -6.52 1.04 8.09
CA ASN A 137 -5.27 1.37 8.75
C ASN A 137 -5.21 2.89 9.00
N TYR A 138 -4.86 3.29 10.22
CA TYR A 138 -4.70 4.69 10.62
C TYR A 138 -3.24 5.10 10.81
N HIS A 139 -2.29 4.27 10.37
CA HIS A 139 -0.86 4.57 10.38
C HIS A 139 -0.17 4.03 9.13
N GLU A 140 0.78 4.77 8.58
CA GLU A 140 1.50 4.40 7.33
C GLU A 140 2.39 3.15 7.46
N LEU A 141 2.73 2.74 8.69
CA LEU A 141 3.54 1.55 8.99
C LEU A 141 2.75 0.34 9.47
N CYS A 142 1.41 0.36 9.44
CA CYS A 142 0.60 -0.76 9.93
C CYS A 142 0.99 -2.10 9.29
N THR A 143 1.24 -2.11 7.99
CA THR A 143 1.63 -3.33 7.27
C THR A 143 3.02 -3.80 7.68
N PHE A 144 3.98 -2.89 7.79
CA PHE A 144 5.34 -3.21 8.25
C PHE A 144 5.30 -3.84 9.65
N TRP A 145 4.61 -3.21 10.60
CA TRP A 145 4.48 -3.71 11.96
C TRP A 145 3.75 -5.05 12.04
N ALA A 146 2.73 -5.25 11.20
CA ALA A 146 2.04 -6.53 11.13
C ALA A 146 2.98 -7.67 10.67
N VAL A 147 3.88 -7.41 9.70
CA VAL A 147 4.91 -8.39 9.30
C VAL A 147 5.97 -8.57 10.40
N ALA A 148 6.28 -7.51 11.15
CA ALA A 148 7.19 -7.58 12.30
C ALA A 148 6.61 -8.33 13.51
N GLY A 149 5.36 -8.79 13.46
CA GLY A 149 4.71 -9.57 14.52
C GLY A 149 3.96 -8.72 15.56
N GLU A 150 3.75 -7.42 15.30
CA GLU A 150 3.09 -6.54 16.27
C GLU A 150 1.61 -6.87 16.49
N CYS A 151 0.97 -7.61 15.58
CA CYS A 151 -0.39 -8.10 15.79
C CYS A 151 -0.49 -9.01 17.03
N ASP A 152 0.59 -9.71 17.37
CA ASP A 152 0.67 -10.60 18.53
C ASP A 152 1.40 -9.94 19.72
N ASN A 153 2.46 -9.16 19.44
CA ASN A 153 3.26 -8.51 20.48
C ASN A 153 2.56 -7.28 21.08
N SER A 154 1.79 -6.56 20.26
CA SER A 154 1.14 -5.29 20.62
C SER A 154 -0.33 -5.26 20.13
N PRO A 155 -1.16 -6.26 20.46
CA PRO A 155 -2.50 -6.44 19.89
C PRO A 155 -3.41 -5.24 20.19
N ASP A 156 -3.30 -4.66 21.37
CA ASP A 156 -4.09 -3.50 21.78
C ASP A 156 -3.90 -2.28 20.87
N PHE A 157 -2.67 -2.03 20.42
CA PHE A 157 -2.39 -0.96 19.49
C PHE A 157 -2.81 -1.36 18.08
N MET A 158 -2.42 -2.55 17.64
CA MET A 158 -2.65 -3.00 16.28
C MET A 158 -4.13 -3.20 15.95
N LEU A 159 -4.93 -3.74 16.85
CA LEU A 159 -6.36 -3.95 16.64
C LEU A 159 -7.17 -2.64 16.72
N ARG A 160 -6.60 -1.55 17.24
CA ARG A 160 -7.24 -0.22 17.22
C ARG A 160 -6.82 0.60 16.01
N THR A 161 -5.54 0.57 15.67
CA THR A 161 -4.93 1.44 14.66
C THR A 161 -4.77 0.76 13.30
N CYS A 162 -4.53 -0.55 13.28
CA CYS A 162 -3.99 -1.30 12.14
C CYS A 162 -4.79 -2.57 11.83
N ARG A 163 -6.11 -2.49 12.02
CA ARG A 163 -7.05 -3.61 11.90
C ARG A 163 -6.82 -4.48 10.66
N PRO A 164 -6.95 -3.94 9.42
CA PRO A 164 -6.83 -4.76 8.22
C PRO A 164 -5.43 -5.34 8.04
N ALA A 165 -4.37 -4.63 8.45
CA ALA A 165 -3.02 -5.19 8.40
C ALA A 165 -2.86 -6.45 9.28
N CYS A 166 -3.66 -6.59 10.34
CA CYS A 166 -3.75 -7.80 11.16
C CYS A 166 -4.84 -8.78 10.73
N TYR A 167 -5.42 -8.61 9.54
CA TYR A 167 -6.55 -9.41 9.05
C TYR A 167 -7.75 -9.41 9.99
N VAL A 168 -8.02 -8.25 10.59
CA VAL A 168 -9.26 -8.02 11.32
C VAL A 168 -10.01 -6.83 10.75
N CYS A 169 -11.33 -6.94 10.82
CA CYS A 169 -12.30 -5.88 10.72
C CYS A 169 -13.32 -6.16 11.83
#